data_AF-A0A852PNX0-F1
#
_entry.id   AF-A0A852PNX0-F1
#
_cell.length_a   1.000
_cell.length_b   1.000
_cell.length_c   1.000
_cell.angle_alpha   90.00
_cell.angle_beta   90.00
_cell.angle_gamma   90.00
#
_symmetry.space_group_name_H-M   'P 1'
#
loop_
_entity.id
_entity.type
_entity.pdbx_description
1 polymer ?
#
loop_
_entity_poly.entity_id
_entity_poly.type
_entity_poly.pdbx_seq_one_letter_code
_entity_poly.pdbx_strand_id
1 'polypeptide(L)'
;MYEKTAPHQLDSIEPEKLQETENKDKLEEELFALQFNLGRSIRYHSRRRKFFDFWDKFTTFCSLIFSSTATYGVLSTNETVTLISGAIVTILSSLSLVIGFSSKARDHFDFIKQYSLLERMSMRDSLSEMLLRKITDEKLSIESTEPPILRVLNEMCWNEEAKAQGIKSECWKKIEWYQRLFSSFFDVYPENIK
;
A
#
# COMPACT_ATOMS: atom_id res chain seq x y z
N MET A 1 -4.45 41.05 -61.32
CA MET A 1 -3.20 40.39 -60.88
C MET A 1 -2.23 41.51 -60.53
N TYR A 2 -1.91 41.84 -59.29
CA TYR A 2 -1.62 40.97 -58.14
C TYR A 2 -2.23 41.50 -56.84
N GLU A 3 -2.40 40.54 -55.96
CA GLU A 3 -3.19 40.51 -54.73
C GLU A 3 -2.53 41.26 -53.58
N LYS A 4 -3.35 41.93 -52.78
CA LYS A 4 -2.99 42.68 -51.57
C LYS A 4 -2.50 41.70 -50.51
N THR A 5 -1.19 41.66 -50.26
CA THR A 5 -0.62 40.89 -49.14
C THR A 5 -1.12 41.48 -47.83
N ALA A 6 -2.05 40.78 -47.18
CA ALA A 6 -2.42 41.04 -45.80
C ALA A 6 -1.18 40.77 -44.91
N PRO A 7 -0.83 41.67 -43.97
CA PRO A 7 0.15 41.32 -42.95
C PRO A 7 -0.44 40.16 -42.15
N HIS A 8 0.30 39.05 -42.13
CA HIS A 8 0.04 37.88 -41.30
C HIS A 8 -0.10 38.38 -39.86
N GLN A 9 -1.32 38.38 -39.34
CA GLN A 9 -1.58 38.56 -37.92
C GLN A 9 -0.88 37.41 -37.20
N LEU A 10 0.32 37.66 -36.68
CA LEU A 10 0.75 37.03 -35.44
C LEU A 10 -0.08 37.69 -34.33
N ASP A 11 -1.36 37.33 -34.28
CA ASP A 11 -2.22 37.71 -33.16
C ASP A 11 -1.63 37.05 -31.91
N SER A 12 -1.08 37.91 -31.06
CA SER A 12 -0.97 37.79 -29.62
C SER A 12 -1.62 36.52 -29.05
N ILE A 13 -0.81 35.51 -28.74
CA ILE A 13 -1.18 34.53 -27.73
C ILE A 13 -1.30 35.33 -26.42
N GLU A 14 -2.54 35.66 -26.05
CA GLU A 14 -2.85 36.44 -24.84
C GLU A 14 -2.25 35.76 -23.60
N PRO A 15 -1.60 36.52 -22.70
CA PRO A 15 -0.94 35.99 -21.50
C PRO A 15 -1.90 35.19 -20.58
N GLU A 16 -3.20 35.48 -20.66
CA GLU A 16 -4.25 34.80 -19.91
C GLU A 16 -4.43 33.33 -20.33
N LYS A 17 -4.35 33.01 -21.63
CA LYS A 17 -4.44 31.62 -22.11
C LYS A 17 -3.22 30.78 -21.72
N LEU A 18 -2.03 31.38 -21.71
CA LEU A 18 -0.79 30.73 -21.28
C LEU A 18 -0.84 30.38 -19.78
N GLN A 19 -1.35 31.29 -18.95
CA GLN A 19 -1.55 31.05 -17.52
C GLN A 19 -2.62 29.98 -17.25
N GLU A 20 -3.71 29.96 -18.02
CA GLU A 20 -4.76 28.95 -17.88
C GLU A 20 -4.26 27.54 -18.24
N THR A 21 -3.45 27.41 -19.31
CA THR A 21 -2.81 26.13 -19.66
C THR A 21 -1.81 25.67 -18.62
N GLU A 22 -0.95 26.56 -18.11
CA GLU A 22 0.05 26.24 -17.10
C GLU A 22 -0.61 25.79 -15.78
N ASN A 23 -1.69 26.45 -15.37
CA ASN A 23 -2.46 26.05 -14.18
C ASN A 23 -3.13 24.69 -14.35
N LYS A 24 -3.65 24.39 -15.54
CA LYS A 24 -4.28 23.11 -15.83
C LYS A 24 -3.25 21.97 -15.82
N ASP A 25 -2.11 22.16 -16.46
CA ASP A 25 -1.03 21.17 -16.50
C ASP A 25 -0.53 20.86 -15.07
N LYS A 26 -0.37 21.90 -14.25
CA LYS A 26 -0.01 21.73 -12.83
C LYS A 26 -1.04 20.94 -12.04
N LEU A 27 -2.34 21.20 -12.25
CA LEU A 27 -3.42 20.45 -11.60
C LEU A 27 -3.43 18.97 -12.02
N GLU A 28 -3.15 18.69 -13.29
CA GLU A 28 -3.03 17.31 -13.80
C GLU A 28 -1.83 16.59 -13.19
N GLU A 29 -0.68 17.26 -13.03
CA GLU A 29 0.49 16.71 -12.34
C GLU A 29 0.21 16.42 -10.86
N GLU A 30 -0.43 17.34 -10.15
CA GLU A 30 -0.82 17.15 -8.74
C GLU A 30 -1.81 16.00 -8.59
N LEU A 31 -2.80 15.89 -9.48
CA LEU A 31 -3.74 14.77 -9.50
C LEU A 31 -3.03 13.44 -9.75
N PHE A 32 -2.11 13.40 -10.72
CA PHE A 32 -1.35 12.20 -11.03
C PHE A 32 -0.50 11.77 -9.83
N ALA A 33 0.22 12.70 -9.19
CA ALA A 33 1.01 12.42 -8.01
C ALA A 33 0.14 11.93 -6.84
N LEU A 34 -1.05 12.51 -6.66
CA LEU A 34 -2.00 12.08 -5.65
C LEU A 34 -2.49 10.65 -5.91
N GLN A 35 -2.96 10.36 -7.13
CA GLN A 35 -3.42 9.04 -7.54
C GLN A 35 -2.34 7.98 -7.37
N PHE A 36 -1.11 8.30 -7.78
CA PHE A 36 0.05 7.43 -7.58
C PHE A 36 0.26 7.10 -6.10
N ASN A 37 0.21 8.12 -5.23
CA ASN A 37 0.37 7.91 -3.79
C ASN A 37 -0.76 7.06 -3.20
N LEU A 38 -2.01 7.29 -3.60
CA LEU A 38 -3.16 6.48 -3.18
C LEU A 38 -3.00 5.02 -3.62
N GLY A 39 -2.65 4.77 -4.89
CA GLY A 39 -2.43 3.44 -5.44
C GLY A 39 -1.28 2.68 -4.73
N ARG A 40 -0.21 3.40 -4.37
CA ARG A 40 0.89 2.87 -3.54
C ARG A 40 0.40 2.48 -2.14
N SER A 41 -0.33 3.36 -1.44
CA SER A 41 -0.85 3.08 -0.09
C SER A 41 -1.80 1.88 -0.07
N ILE A 42 -2.69 1.76 -1.08
CA ILE A 42 -3.57 0.59 -1.24
C ILE A 42 -2.75 -0.70 -1.36
N ARG A 43 -1.72 -0.72 -2.21
CA ARG A 43 -0.84 -1.90 -2.39
C ARG A 43 -0.08 -2.25 -1.11
N TYR A 44 0.42 -1.24 -0.40
CA TYR A 44 1.12 -1.40 0.87
C TYR A 44 0.23 -2.08 1.92
N HIS A 45 -0.96 -1.52 2.18
CA HIS A 45 -1.88 -2.11 3.14
C HIS A 45 -2.42 -3.47 2.69
N SER A 46 -2.60 -3.69 1.37
CA SER A 46 -2.97 -5.01 0.83
C SER A 46 -1.93 -6.08 1.15
N ARG A 47 -0.63 -5.77 1.02
CA ARG A 47 0.45 -6.67 1.43
C ARG A 47 0.46 -6.93 2.93
N ARG A 48 0.36 -5.87 3.74
CA ARG A 48 0.34 -5.98 5.21
C ARG A 48 -0.84 -6.80 5.70
N ARG A 49 -2.03 -6.59 5.13
CA ARG A 49 -3.21 -7.41 5.38
C ARG A 49 -2.94 -8.89 5.09
N LYS A 50 -2.45 -9.22 3.89
CA LYS A 50 -2.16 -10.62 3.50
C LYS A 50 -1.15 -11.28 4.43
N PHE A 51 -0.14 -10.54 4.87
CA PHE A 51 0.85 -11.01 5.82
C PHE A 51 0.22 -11.39 7.16
N PHE A 52 -0.61 -10.52 7.74
CA PHE A 52 -1.28 -10.80 9.00
C PHE A 52 -2.35 -11.88 8.88
N ASP A 53 -3.12 -11.88 7.79
CA ASP A 53 -4.09 -12.95 7.47
C ASP A 53 -3.40 -14.32 7.37
N PHE A 54 -2.18 -14.37 6.80
CA PHE A 54 -1.39 -15.60 6.74
C PHE A 54 -1.00 -16.10 8.13
N TRP A 55 -0.45 -15.23 8.98
CA TRP A 55 -0.04 -15.60 10.33
C TRP A 55 -1.20 -16.00 11.24
N ASP A 56 -2.35 -15.34 11.11
CA ASP A 56 -3.57 -15.70 11.81
C ASP A 56 -4.03 -17.14 11.46
N LYS A 57 -4.11 -17.43 10.15
CA LYS A 57 -4.48 -18.76 9.65
C LYS A 57 -3.44 -19.81 10.00
N PHE A 58 -2.16 -19.47 9.92
CA PHE A 58 -1.06 -20.38 10.22
C PHE A 58 -1.06 -20.79 11.69
N THR A 59 -1.16 -19.82 12.60
CA THR A 59 -1.21 -20.10 14.04
C THR A 59 -2.46 -20.91 14.43
N THR A 60 -3.61 -20.60 13.81
CA THR A 60 -4.84 -21.38 13.98
C THR A 60 -4.69 -22.82 13.48
N PHE A 61 -4.13 -23.00 12.28
CA PHE A 61 -3.89 -24.31 11.69
C PHE A 61 -2.97 -25.16 12.58
N CYS A 62 -1.82 -24.62 12.99
CA CYS A 62 -0.90 -25.33 13.88
C CYS A 62 -1.58 -25.68 15.21
N SER A 63 -2.35 -24.76 15.79
CA SER A 63 -3.08 -25.02 17.03
C SER A 63 -4.05 -26.20 16.89
N LEU A 64 -4.77 -26.33 15.77
CA LEU A 64 -5.67 -27.45 15.52
C LEU A 64 -4.92 -28.79 15.39
N ILE A 65 -3.82 -28.80 14.65
CA ILE A 65 -2.99 -30.01 14.48
C ILE A 65 -2.43 -30.46 15.83
N PHE A 66 -1.76 -29.56 16.56
CA PHE A 66 -1.14 -29.91 17.83
C PHE A 66 -2.16 -30.20 18.94
N SER A 67 -3.34 -29.58 18.93
CA SER A 67 -4.42 -29.95 19.86
C SER A 67 -4.93 -31.36 19.61
N SER A 68 -5.04 -31.75 18.33
CA SER A 68 -5.42 -33.12 17.94
C SER A 68 -4.32 -34.12 18.34
N THR A 69 -3.05 -33.79 18.08
CA THR A 69 -1.90 -34.61 18.48
C THR A 69 -1.80 -34.75 20.00
N ALA A 70 -2.06 -33.69 20.77
CA ALA A 70 -2.07 -33.73 22.22
C ALA A 70 -3.13 -34.71 22.73
N THR A 71 -4.33 -34.66 22.15
CA THR A 71 -5.45 -35.56 22.47
C THR A 71 -5.08 -37.02 22.16
N TYR A 72 -4.47 -37.26 20.99
CA TYR A 72 -3.97 -38.60 20.65
C TYR A 72 -2.87 -39.08 21.61
N GLY A 73 -1.95 -38.19 22.01
CA GLY A 73 -0.92 -38.49 23.02
C GLY A 73 -1.54 -38.94 24.34
N VAL A 74 -2.63 -38.31 24.78
CA VAL A 74 -3.37 -38.72 25.98
C VAL A 74 -3.97 -40.11 25.80
N LEU A 75 -4.63 -40.37 24.66
CA LEU A 75 -5.23 -41.68 24.37
C LEU A 75 -4.20 -42.80 24.24
N SER A 76 -3.01 -42.50 23.71
CA SER A 76 -1.90 -43.44 23.55
C SER A 76 -0.97 -43.49 24.77
N THR A 77 -1.35 -42.81 25.87
CA THR A 77 -0.57 -42.69 27.12
C THR A 77 0.89 -42.24 26.89
N ASN A 78 1.14 -41.44 25.87
CA ASN A 78 2.45 -40.88 25.57
C ASN A 78 2.55 -39.45 26.12
N GLU A 79 2.97 -39.35 27.38
CA GLU A 79 3.06 -38.08 28.12
C GLU A 79 3.95 -37.05 27.42
N THR A 80 5.03 -37.49 26.78
CA THR A 80 5.98 -36.59 26.10
C THR A 80 5.32 -35.90 24.90
N VAL A 81 4.57 -36.66 24.10
CA VAL A 81 3.83 -36.11 22.94
C VAL A 81 2.74 -35.16 23.39
N THR A 82 2.00 -35.50 24.45
CA THR A 82 0.98 -34.61 25.03
C THR A 82 1.58 -33.30 25.53
N LEU A 83 2.67 -33.36 26.30
CA LEU A 83 3.29 -32.17 26.88
C LEU A 83 3.86 -31.24 25.81
N ILE A 84 4.61 -31.79 24.84
CA ILE A 84 5.21 -30.99 23.75
C ILE A 84 4.11 -30.35 22.90
N SER A 85 3.09 -31.13 22.50
CA SER A 85 2.01 -30.63 21.66
C SER A 85 1.19 -29.57 22.39
N GLY A 86 0.88 -29.78 23.67
CA GLY A 86 0.20 -28.80 24.52
C GLY A 86 1.00 -27.49 24.65
N ALA A 87 2.30 -27.58 24.92
CA ALA A 87 3.16 -26.41 25.01
C ALA A 87 3.19 -25.59 23.70
N ILE A 88 3.26 -26.25 22.54
CA ILE A 88 3.22 -25.59 21.24
C ILE A 88 1.88 -24.86 21.03
N VAL A 89 0.74 -25.51 21.34
CA VAL A 89 -0.59 -24.86 21.25
C VAL A 89 -0.66 -23.63 22.14
N THR A 90 -0.18 -23.73 23.38
CA THR A 90 -0.18 -22.60 24.31
C THR A 90 0.65 -21.44 23.79
N ILE A 91 1.88 -21.69 23.32
CA ILE A 91 2.76 -20.64 22.79
C ILE A 91 2.12 -19.95 21.58
N LEU A 92 1.60 -20.72 20.62
CA LEU A 92 0.99 -20.16 19.41
C LEU A 92 -0.27 -19.36 19.73
N SER A 93 -1.11 -19.86 20.64
CA SER A 93 -2.33 -19.17 21.08
C SER A 93 -1.99 -17.87 21.81
N SER A 94 -1.00 -17.88 22.70
CA SER A 94 -0.52 -16.67 23.38
C SER A 94 0.06 -15.66 22.41
N LEU A 95 0.85 -16.09 21.41
CA LEU A 95 1.41 -15.19 20.40
C LEU A 95 0.32 -14.53 19.54
N SER A 96 -0.67 -15.32 19.11
CA SER A 96 -1.82 -14.81 18.35
C SER A 96 -2.62 -13.80 19.16
N LEU A 97 -2.80 -14.04 20.46
CA LEU A 97 -3.50 -13.14 21.37
C LEU A 97 -2.73 -11.82 21.59
N VAL A 98 -1.42 -11.89 21.85
CA VAL A 98 -0.59 -10.71 22.15
C VAL A 98 -0.39 -9.82 20.92
N ILE A 99 -0.12 -10.42 19.76
CA ILE A 99 0.09 -9.64 18.53
C ILE A 99 -1.26 -9.20 17.93
N GLY A 100 -2.30 -10.02 18.08
CA GLY A 100 -3.62 -9.75 17.52
C GLY A 100 -3.60 -9.76 16.00
N PHE A 101 -3.07 -10.82 15.38
CA PHE A 101 -2.90 -10.94 13.91
C PHE A 101 -4.20 -10.62 13.15
N SER A 102 -5.32 -11.22 13.55
CA SER A 102 -6.64 -10.92 12.98
C SER A 102 -7.06 -9.45 13.12
N SER A 103 -6.75 -8.80 14.24
CA SER A 103 -7.04 -7.37 14.41
C SER A 103 -6.20 -6.52 13.45
N LYS A 104 -4.88 -6.78 13.37
CA LYS A 104 -3.99 -6.06 12.46
C LYS A 104 -4.36 -6.24 10.98
N ALA A 105 -4.82 -7.43 10.60
CA ALA A 105 -5.32 -7.66 9.26
C ALA A 105 -6.58 -6.81 8.96
N ARG A 106 -7.49 -6.68 9.95
CA ARG A 106 -8.68 -5.83 9.84
C ARG A 106 -8.34 -4.34 9.75
N ASP A 107 -7.43 -3.86 10.59
CA ASP A 107 -6.97 -2.46 10.54
C ASP A 107 -6.45 -2.12 9.12
N HIS A 108 -5.59 -2.97 8.56
CA HIS A 108 -5.10 -2.80 7.20
C HIS A 108 -6.18 -2.98 6.13
N PHE A 109 -7.18 -3.82 6.34
CA PHE A 109 -8.33 -3.91 5.43
C PHE A 109 -9.15 -2.62 5.41
N ASP A 110 -9.32 -1.98 6.56
CA ASP A 110 -10.07 -0.73 6.65
C ASP A 110 -9.30 0.45 6.05
N PHE A 111 -7.97 0.49 6.17
CA PHE A 111 -7.15 1.46 5.42
C PHE A 111 -7.30 1.29 3.90
N ILE A 112 -7.25 0.06 3.38
CA ILE A 112 -7.48 -0.21 1.93
C ILE A 112 -8.82 0.37 1.50
N LYS A 113 -9.90 0.13 2.25
CA LYS A 113 -11.23 0.68 1.91
C LYS A 113 -11.21 2.20 1.85
N GLN A 114 -10.66 2.85 2.87
CA GLN A 114 -10.59 4.31 2.95
C GLN A 114 -9.83 4.89 1.75
N TYR A 115 -8.64 4.36 1.45
CA TYR A 115 -7.87 4.81 0.28
C TYR A 115 -8.54 4.50 -1.05
N SER A 116 -9.19 3.35 -1.20
CA SER A 116 -9.96 3.04 -2.41
C SER A 116 -11.16 3.96 -2.61
N LEU A 117 -11.75 4.50 -1.54
CA LEU A 117 -12.78 5.53 -1.66
C LEU A 117 -12.20 6.84 -2.20
N LEU A 118 -11.05 7.28 -1.67
CA LEU A 118 -10.34 8.47 -2.17
C LEU A 118 -9.93 8.33 -3.65
N GLU A 119 -9.40 7.16 -4.02
CA GLU A 119 -9.02 6.86 -5.40
C GLU A 119 -10.23 6.95 -6.34
N ARG A 120 -11.38 6.39 -5.94
CA ARG A 120 -12.63 6.51 -6.70
C ARG A 120 -13.14 7.94 -6.83
N MET A 121 -13.05 8.74 -5.77
CA MET A 121 -13.41 10.17 -5.82
C MET A 121 -12.53 10.92 -6.82
N SER A 122 -11.21 10.63 -6.82
CA SER A 122 -10.25 11.27 -7.74
C SER A 122 -10.51 10.95 -9.22
N MET A 123 -11.18 9.85 -9.54
CA MET A 123 -11.48 9.42 -10.91
C MET A 123 -12.86 9.89 -11.40
N ARG A 124 -13.82 10.06 -10.48
CA ARG A 124 -15.22 10.35 -10.83
C ARG A 124 -15.48 11.84 -11.02
N ASP A 125 -14.90 12.67 -10.15
CA ASP A 125 -15.24 14.09 -10.07
C ASP A 125 -14.38 14.90 -11.05
N SER A 126 -14.92 16.01 -11.54
CA SER A 126 -14.18 16.91 -12.45
C SER A 126 -12.96 17.49 -11.75
N LEU A 127 -11.83 17.55 -12.46
CA LEU A 127 -10.58 18.14 -11.96
C LEU A 127 -10.84 19.57 -11.46
N SER A 128 -10.59 19.78 -10.17
CA SER A 128 -10.75 21.06 -9.48
C SER A 128 -9.77 21.13 -8.32
N GLU A 129 -9.23 22.31 -8.06
CA GLU A 129 -8.34 22.55 -6.92
C GLU A 129 -9.05 22.22 -5.58
N MET A 130 -10.35 22.48 -5.48
CA MET A 130 -11.14 22.16 -4.29
C MET A 130 -11.20 20.65 -4.05
N LEU A 131 -11.34 19.85 -5.12
CA LEU A 131 -11.34 18.40 -5.04
C LEU A 131 -9.97 17.87 -4.57
N LEU A 132 -8.87 18.39 -5.14
CA LEU A 132 -7.51 18.01 -4.74
C LEU A 132 -7.25 18.31 -3.27
N ARG A 133 -7.61 19.51 -2.81
CA ARG A 133 -7.48 19.90 -1.40
C ARG A 133 -8.29 18.98 -0.48
N LYS A 134 -9.53 18.66 -0.87
CA LYS A 134 -10.40 17.76 -0.10
C LYS A 134 -9.80 16.36 0.02
N ILE A 135 -9.39 15.75 -1.09
CA ILE A 135 -8.81 14.40 -1.07
C ILE A 135 -7.49 14.40 -0.30
N THR A 136 -6.69 15.45 -0.43
CA THR A 136 -5.43 15.60 0.32
C THR A 136 -5.66 15.70 1.82
N ASP A 137 -6.66 16.47 2.25
CA ASP A 137 -7.03 16.58 3.66
C ASP A 137 -7.53 15.25 4.24
N GLU A 138 -8.41 14.56 3.51
CA GLU A 138 -8.88 13.22 3.90
C GLU A 138 -7.72 12.20 3.94
N LYS A 139 -6.79 12.26 2.99
CA LYS A 139 -5.57 11.44 2.98
C LYS A 139 -4.72 11.68 4.24
N LEU A 140 -4.45 12.95 4.58
CA LEU A 140 -3.65 13.30 5.76
C LEU A 140 -4.32 12.85 7.06
N SER A 141 -5.65 12.92 7.12
CA SER A 141 -6.43 12.39 8.24
C SER A 141 -6.20 10.88 8.42
N ILE A 142 -6.25 10.11 7.33
CA ILE A 142 -5.94 8.67 7.37
C ILE A 142 -4.50 8.43 7.83
N GLU A 143 -3.52 9.09 7.21
CA GLU A 143 -2.08 8.95 7.52
C GLU A 143 -1.76 9.26 8.99
N SER A 144 -2.51 10.16 9.63
CA SER A 144 -2.32 10.49 11.06
C SER A 144 -2.61 9.31 12.00
N THR A 145 -3.43 8.36 11.55
CA THR A 145 -3.84 7.18 12.32
C THR A 145 -3.04 5.92 11.97
N GLU A 146 -2.17 6.02 10.98
CA GLU A 146 -1.41 4.87 10.48
C GLU A 146 -0.27 4.46 11.42
N PRO A 147 0.00 3.15 11.52
CA PRO A 147 1.23 2.69 12.15
C PRO A 147 2.46 3.06 11.29
N PRO A 148 3.66 3.09 11.87
CA PRO A 148 4.90 3.35 11.14
C PRO A 148 5.05 2.48 9.89
N ILE A 149 5.46 3.11 8.80
CA ILE A 149 5.65 2.44 7.50
C ILE A 149 6.94 1.63 7.47
N LEU A 150 6.88 0.44 6.86
CA LEU A 150 8.05 -0.34 6.48
C LEU A 150 8.57 0.20 5.14
N ARG A 151 9.71 0.89 5.17
CA ARG A 151 10.30 1.58 4.02
C ARG A 151 10.55 0.62 2.86
N VAL A 152 11.17 -0.53 3.12
CA VAL A 152 11.50 -1.51 2.05
C VAL A 152 10.21 -1.98 1.35
N LEU A 153 9.19 -2.30 2.14
CA LEU A 153 7.90 -2.72 1.60
C LEU A 153 7.20 -1.60 0.82
N ASN A 154 7.30 -0.37 1.31
CA ASN A 154 6.74 0.80 0.63
C ASN A 154 7.43 1.05 -0.72
N GLU A 155 8.75 0.93 -0.81
CA GLU A 155 9.49 1.04 -2.08
C GLU A 155 9.14 -0.10 -3.06
N MET A 156 8.90 -1.31 -2.55
CA MET A 156 8.37 -2.40 -3.40
C MET A 156 6.99 -2.06 -3.97
N CYS A 157 6.11 -1.48 -3.15
CA CYS A 157 4.80 -1.02 -3.60
C CYS A 157 4.89 0.15 -4.57
N TRP A 158 5.88 1.04 -4.40
CA TRP A 158 6.17 2.11 -5.36
C TRP A 158 6.53 1.54 -6.73
N ASN A 159 7.41 0.53 -6.80
CA ASN A 159 7.77 -0.12 -8.06
C ASN A 159 6.56 -0.78 -8.76
N GLU A 160 5.63 -1.33 -7.98
CA GLU A 160 4.43 -1.95 -8.53
C GLU A 160 3.39 -0.96 -9.01
N GLU A 161 3.27 0.18 -8.33
CA GLU A 161 2.48 1.30 -8.81
C GLU A 161 3.10 1.87 -10.09
N ALA A 162 4.41 2.13 -10.08
CA ALA A 162 5.15 2.58 -11.26
C ALA A 162 4.95 1.63 -12.46
N LYS A 163 5.01 0.32 -12.23
CA LYS A 163 4.71 -0.69 -13.25
C LYS A 163 3.26 -0.60 -13.75
N ALA A 164 2.29 -0.40 -12.85
CA ALA A 164 0.88 -0.29 -13.21
C ALA A 164 0.58 0.97 -14.04
N GLN A 165 1.27 2.07 -13.75
CA GLN A 165 1.16 3.36 -14.45
C GLN A 165 2.03 3.43 -15.73
N GLY A 166 2.74 2.35 -16.09
CA GLY A 166 3.57 2.30 -17.30
C GLY A 166 4.91 3.05 -17.21
N ILE A 167 5.37 3.39 -16.00
CA ILE A 167 6.68 4.02 -15.79
C ILE A 167 7.80 3.03 -16.13
N LYS A 168 8.79 3.50 -16.90
CA LYS A 168 9.94 2.72 -17.36
C LYS A 168 10.71 2.11 -16.19
N SER A 169 11.23 0.90 -16.41
CA SER A 169 12.00 0.13 -15.42
C SER A 169 13.31 0.80 -14.99
N GLU A 170 13.83 1.73 -15.77
CA GLU A 170 15.03 2.52 -15.44
C GLU A 170 14.81 3.41 -14.22
N CYS A 171 13.56 3.84 -13.98
CA CYS A 171 13.19 4.65 -12.82
C CYS A 171 12.84 3.80 -11.59
N TRP A 172 12.91 2.47 -11.69
CA TRP A 172 12.54 1.58 -10.59
C TRP A 172 13.60 1.56 -9.49
N LYS A 173 13.10 1.52 -8.26
CA LYS A 173 13.91 1.41 -7.05
C LYS A 173 14.61 0.06 -7.01
N LYS A 174 15.92 0.07 -6.80
CA LYS A 174 16.71 -1.16 -6.72
C LYS A 174 16.57 -1.78 -5.34
N ILE A 175 15.89 -2.93 -5.28
CA ILE A 175 15.62 -3.67 -4.04
C ILE A 175 16.19 -5.08 -4.17
N GLU A 176 17.11 -5.40 -3.26
CA GLU A 176 17.83 -6.66 -3.21
C GLU A 176 16.92 -7.83 -2.80
N TRP A 177 17.29 -9.06 -3.19
CA TRP A 177 16.46 -10.24 -2.95
C TRP A 177 16.21 -10.52 -1.45
N TYR A 178 17.20 -10.28 -0.59
CA TYR A 178 17.09 -10.48 0.85
C TYR A 178 16.19 -9.41 1.50
N GLN A 179 16.25 -8.17 1.01
CA GLN A 179 15.34 -7.10 1.45
C GLN A 179 13.89 -7.45 1.12
N ARG A 180 13.64 -8.03 -0.06
CA ARG A 180 12.29 -8.50 -0.46
C ARG A 180 11.75 -9.62 0.42
N LEU A 181 12.61 -10.51 0.91
CA LEU A 181 12.18 -11.65 1.74
C LEU A 181 11.72 -11.19 3.14
N PHE A 182 12.45 -10.23 3.72
CA PHE A 182 12.19 -9.74 5.08
C PHE A 182 11.35 -8.46 5.14
N SER A 183 10.95 -7.90 4.00
CA SER A 183 10.24 -6.61 3.90
C SER A 183 8.94 -6.54 4.72
N SER A 184 8.29 -7.66 4.96
CA SER A 184 7.04 -7.72 5.73
C SER A 184 7.29 -7.76 7.25
N PHE A 185 8.50 -8.09 7.69
CA PHE A 185 8.87 -8.20 9.10
C PHE A 185 9.64 -6.98 9.60
N PHE A 186 10.71 -6.58 8.89
CA PHE A 186 11.61 -5.50 9.31
C PHE A 186 12.21 -4.77 8.10
N ASP A 187 12.64 -3.53 8.31
CA ASP A 187 13.39 -2.76 7.30
C ASP A 187 14.87 -3.14 7.32
N VAL A 188 15.29 -3.95 6.35
CA VAL A 188 16.69 -4.37 6.19
C VAL A 188 17.43 -3.33 5.33
N TYR A 189 18.29 -2.52 5.96
CA TYR A 189 19.15 -1.51 5.31
C TYR A 189 18.42 -0.61 4.28
N PRO A 190 17.44 0.19 4.70
CA PRO A 190 16.66 1.03 3.79
C PRO A 190 17.50 2.09 3.07
N GLU A 191 18.66 2.46 3.60
CA GLU A 191 19.56 3.48 3.02
C GLU A 191 20.22 3.04 1.69
N ASN A 192 20.27 1.73 1.42
CA ASN A 192 20.89 1.20 0.20
C ASN A 192 19.96 1.24 -1.02
N ILE A 193 18.69 1.60 -0.83
CA ILE A 193 17.72 1.68 -1.93
C ILE A 193 17.98 2.97 -2.72
N LYS A 194 18.38 2.80 -3.99
CA LYS A 194 18.57 3.89 -4.96
C LYS A 194 17.39 3.94 -5.92
#